data_AF-A0A7J9ARH7-F1
#
_entry.id   AF-A0A7J9ARH7-F1
#
_cell.length_a   1.000
_cell.length_b   1.000
_cell.length_c   1.000
_cell.angle_alpha   90.00
_cell.angle_beta   90.00
_cell.angle_gamma   90.00
#
_symmetry.space_group_name_H-M   'P 1'
#
loop_
_entity.id
_entity.type
_entity.pdbx_description
1 polymer ?
#
loop_
_entity_poly.entity_id
_entity_poly.type
_entity_poly.pdbx_seq_one_letter_code
_entity_poly.pdbx_strand_id
1 'polypeptide(L)'
;GTRIKTRKRNIAAPLDPSAFADAVVQIYLDNAGDLELVARSIESSDLNFSRYGDTFFEVVFAGGRTQPGTLKPDEGECHPYSIIECEATRDAILLSVIYIQKILRRRPFLIKNLENVMRRLLQSLELFEENERKKLAIFTALAFSQKLSGLPPETVFQPLLKDNLVAKGLVLSFMTDFFKDYLVDNSLDDLISLLKRGKIEDDLLQFFPSTKRSAECFSEHFSKAGLVPLVEYNEKKIFEVKLKEMKSALTTQIVEESDMSEVIETVKQRVKDAKLPDIEVIRILWDVIMDAVQWSGKNQQQNANSALRQVLQFLSRHLFLF
;
A
#
# COMPACT_ATOMS: atom_id res chain seq x y z
N GLY A 1 -43.85 -42.41 -29.42
CA GLY A 1 -42.44 -42.07 -29.64
C GLY A 1 -42.16 -40.70 -29.05
N THR A 2 -41.37 -40.62 -28.00
CA THR A 2 -41.07 -39.38 -27.28
C THR A 2 -39.99 -38.60 -28.02
N ARG A 3 -40.30 -37.37 -28.45
CA ARG A 3 -39.37 -36.48 -29.16
C ARG A 3 -38.31 -35.95 -28.18
N ILE A 4 -37.11 -36.53 -28.22
CA ILE A 4 -35.96 -36.03 -27.47
C ILE A 4 -35.45 -34.75 -28.16
N LYS A 5 -35.63 -33.60 -27.53
CA LYS A 5 -35.02 -32.33 -27.96
C LYS A 5 -33.54 -32.33 -27.56
N THR A 6 -32.67 -32.50 -28.55
CA THR A 6 -31.22 -32.31 -28.40
C THR A 6 -30.94 -30.87 -28.01
N ARG A 7 -30.31 -30.63 -26.84
CA ARG A 7 -29.86 -29.29 -26.44
C ARG A 7 -28.80 -28.79 -27.42
N LYS A 8 -28.98 -27.59 -27.97
CA LYS A 8 -27.93 -26.87 -28.71
C LYS A 8 -26.71 -26.74 -27.79
N ARG A 9 -25.58 -27.32 -28.20
CA ARG A 9 -24.29 -27.04 -27.57
C ARG A 9 -24.04 -25.54 -27.73
N ASN A 10 -23.90 -24.81 -26.63
CA ASN A 10 -23.38 -23.44 -26.64
C ASN A 10 -21.94 -23.53 -27.14
N ILE A 11 -21.72 -23.33 -28.43
CA ILE A 11 -20.40 -23.09 -28.98
C ILE A 11 -20.06 -21.67 -28.53
N ALA A 12 -19.23 -21.53 -27.51
CA ALA A 12 -18.69 -20.22 -27.15
C ALA A 12 -18.00 -19.66 -28.39
N ALA A 13 -18.42 -18.48 -28.86
CA ALA A 13 -17.74 -17.80 -29.95
C ALA A 13 -16.24 -17.72 -29.63
N PRO A 14 -15.32 -17.89 -30.60
CA PRO A 14 -13.89 -17.73 -30.36
C PRO A 14 -13.57 -16.40 -29.67
N LEU A 15 -12.52 -16.38 -28.86
CA LEU A 15 -11.97 -15.12 -28.31
C LEU A 15 -11.27 -14.39 -29.46
N ASP A 16 -11.57 -13.11 -29.60
CA ASP A 16 -10.90 -12.21 -30.55
C ASP A 16 -10.55 -10.89 -29.86
N PRO A 17 -9.52 -10.91 -28.98
CA PRO A 17 -9.08 -9.71 -28.28
C PRO A 17 -8.42 -8.70 -29.22
N SER A 18 -7.90 -9.12 -30.37
CA SER A 18 -7.27 -8.24 -31.36
C SER A 18 -8.31 -7.33 -31.99
N ALA A 19 -9.40 -7.88 -32.54
CA ALA A 19 -10.45 -7.06 -33.13
C ALA A 19 -11.10 -6.09 -32.12
N PHE A 20 -11.20 -6.50 -30.85
CA PHE A 20 -11.66 -5.61 -29.78
C PHE A 20 -10.65 -4.47 -29.54
N ALA A 21 -9.36 -4.77 -29.43
CA ALA A 21 -8.31 -3.77 -29.23
C ALA A 21 -8.27 -2.78 -30.40
N ASP A 22 -8.28 -3.27 -31.64
CA ASP A 22 -8.27 -2.45 -32.85
C ASP A 22 -9.47 -1.50 -32.91
N ALA A 23 -10.66 -1.98 -32.52
CA ALA A 23 -11.85 -1.12 -32.45
C ALA A 23 -11.71 -0.02 -31.37
N VAL A 24 -11.12 -0.33 -30.21
CA VAL A 24 -10.86 0.68 -29.17
C VAL A 24 -9.80 1.68 -29.65
N VAL A 25 -8.71 1.21 -30.28
CA VAL A 25 -7.67 2.06 -30.87
C VAL A 25 -8.27 3.00 -31.91
N GLN A 26 -9.13 2.49 -32.80
CA GLN A 26 -9.82 3.32 -33.79
C GLN A 26 -10.69 4.39 -33.14
N ILE A 27 -11.39 4.09 -32.04
CA ILE A 27 -12.15 5.10 -31.28
C ILE A 27 -11.23 6.23 -30.77
N TYR A 28 -10.03 5.92 -30.28
CA TYR A 28 -9.06 6.94 -29.88
C TYR A 28 -8.58 7.79 -31.05
N LEU A 29 -8.30 7.16 -32.19
CA LEU A 29 -7.82 7.84 -33.41
C LEU A 29 -8.91 8.75 -34.02
N ASP A 30 -10.14 8.25 -34.14
CA ASP A 30 -11.29 8.98 -34.71
C ASP A 30 -11.63 10.25 -33.91
N ASN A 31 -11.35 10.22 -32.59
CA ASN A 31 -11.58 11.34 -31.69
C ASN A 31 -10.31 12.14 -31.37
N ALA A 32 -9.20 11.87 -32.07
CA ALA A 32 -7.90 12.53 -31.87
C ALA A 32 -7.44 12.60 -30.39
N GLY A 33 -7.75 11.56 -29.61
CA GLY A 33 -7.39 11.49 -28.19
C GLY A 33 -8.21 12.36 -27.24
N ASP A 34 -9.27 13.03 -27.70
CA ASP A 34 -10.18 13.75 -26.81
C ASP A 34 -10.93 12.75 -25.91
N LEU A 35 -10.47 12.63 -24.66
CA LEU A 35 -10.99 11.64 -23.71
C LEU A 35 -12.48 11.81 -23.40
N GLU A 36 -13.05 13.02 -23.55
CA GLU A 36 -14.47 13.25 -23.34
C GLU A 36 -15.30 12.67 -24.49
N LEU A 37 -14.83 12.84 -25.74
CA LEU A 37 -15.45 12.24 -26.92
C LEU A 37 -15.22 10.73 -26.97
N VAL A 38 -14.00 10.26 -26.69
CA VAL A 38 -13.66 8.82 -26.58
C VAL A 38 -14.55 8.13 -25.57
N ALA A 39 -14.80 8.74 -24.41
CA ALA A 39 -15.71 8.17 -23.41
C ALA A 39 -17.14 8.02 -23.94
N ARG A 40 -17.65 9.01 -24.70
CA ARG A 40 -18.99 8.93 -25.31
C ARG A 40 -19.06 7.84 -26.37
N SER A 41 -18.04 7.73 -27.23
CA SER A 41 -17.95 6.66 -28.24
C SER A 41 -17.93 5.27 -27.58
N ILE A 42 -17.12 5.07 -26.54
CA ILE A 42 -17.07 3.82 -25.77
C ILE A 42 -18.41 3.50 -25.09
N GLU A 43 -19.09 4.51 -24.54
CA GLU A 43 -20.42 4.34 -23.95
C GLU A 43 -21.45 3.89 -24.99
N SER A 44 -21.39 4.46 -26.20
CA SER A 44 -22.29 4.12 -27.32
C SER A 44 -21.93 2.84 -28.08
N SER A 45 -20.71 2.32 -27.90
CA SER A 45 -20.24 1.13 -28.62
C SER A 45 -20.92 -0.16 -28.15
N ASP A 46 -21.06 -1.11 -29.06
CA ASP A 46 -21.56 -2.48 -28.82
C ASP A 46 -20.44 -3.47 -28.43
N LEU A 47 -19.23 -2.95 -28.17
CA LEU A 47 -18.07 -3.73 -27.79
C LEU A 47 -18.28 -4.52 -26.48
N ASN A 48 -17.75 -5.75 -26.43
CA ASN A 48 -17.96 -6.66 -25.30
C ASN A 48 -16.95 -6.45 -24.18
N PHE A 49 -17.13 -5.36 -23.41
CA PHE A 49 -16.31 -5.03 -22.24
C PHE A 49 -16.31 -6.10 -21.14
N SER A 50 -17.39 -6.88 -21.01
CA SER A 50 -17.43 -7.98 -20.04
C SER A 50 -16.44 -9.08 -20.37
N ARG A 51 -16.13 -9.29 -21.65
CA ARG A 51 -15.20 -10.31 -22.14
C ARG A 51 -13.78 -9.79 -22.27
N TYR A 52 -13.61 -8.52 -22.63
CA TYR A 52 -12.32 -7.93 -23.00
C TYR A 52 -11.93 -6.74 -22.13
N GLY A 53 -12.46 -6.64 -20.90
CA GLY A 53 -12.16 -5.55 -19.99
C GLY A 53 -10.67 -5.40 -19.65
N ASP A 54 -9.93 -6.50 -19.56
CA ASP A 54 -8.47 -6.46 -19.37
C ASP A 54 -7.79 -5.83 -20.61
N THR A 55 -8.15 -6.27 -21.81
CA THR A 55 -7.65 -5.72 -23.08
C THR A 55 -7.99 -4.23 -23.22
N PHE A 56 -9.18 -3.82 -22.77
CA PHE A 56 -9.57 -2.42 -22.75
C PHE A 56 -8.58 -1.57 -21.95
N PHE A 57 -8.25 -1.99 -20.72
CA PHE A 57 -7.30 -1.24 -19.90
C PHE A 57 -5.87 -1.35 -20.43
N GLU A 58 -5.47 -2.45 -21.08
CA GLU A 58 -4.18 -2.50 -21.79
C GLU A 58 -4.07 -1.40 -22.85
N VAL A 59 -5.12 -1.21 -23.67
CA VAL A 59 -5.17 -0.13 -24.66
C VAL A 59 -5.10 1.25 -23.98
N VAL A 60 -5.86 1.47 -22.89
CA VAL A 60 -5.82 2.73 -22.13
C VAL A 60 -4.41 3.06 -21.61
N PHE A 61 -3.69 2.07 -21.09
CA PHE A 61 -2.36 2.29 -20.52
C PHE A 61 -1.26 2.36 -21.59
N ALA A 62 -1.23 1.42 -22.53
CA ALA A 62 -0.13 1.21 -23.47
C ALA A 62 -0.41 1.70 -24.89
N GLY A 63 -1.65 2.08 -25.22
CA GLY A 63 -2.05 2.54 -26.55
C GLY A 63 -2.50 1.44 -27.49
N GLY A 64 -2.33 0.17 -27.10
CA GLY A 64 -2.69 -0.99 -27.89
C GLY A 64 -2.67 -2.26 -27.05
N ARG A 65 -2.82 -3.42 -27.69
CA ARG A 65 -2.72 -4.71 -27.03
C ARG A 65 -1.27 -4.99 -26.64
N THR A 66 -1.06 -5.56 -25.47
CA THR A 66 0.27 -6.03 -25.03
C THR A 66 0.39 -7.54 -25.19
N GLN A 67 1.58 -8.05 -25.48
CA GLN A 67 1.79 -9.50 -25.55
C GLN A 67 1.52 -10.13 -24.17
N PRO A 68 0.90 -11.34 -24.12
CA PRO A 68 0.54 -11.98 -22.87
C PRO A 68 1.71 -12.09 -21.88
N GLY A 69 1.54 -11.56 -20.67
CA GLY A 69 2.55 -11.61 -19.62
C GLY A 69 3.72 -10.64 -19.80
N THR A 70 3.66 -9.76 -20.80
CA THR A 70 4.64 -8.68 -21.02
C THR A 70 3.94 -7.34 -21.15
N LEU A 71 4.74 -6.28 -21.35
CA LEU A 71 4.27 -4.93 -21.63
C LEU A 71 4.67 -4.48 -23.04
N LYS A 72 5.26 -5.39 -23.82
CA LYS A 72 5.62 -5.10 -25.20
C LYS A 72 4.34 -4.99 -26.02
N PRO A 73 4.27 -4.01 -26.94
CA PRO A 73 3.22 -3.97 -27.94
C PRO A 73 3.12 -5.34 -28.63
N ASP A 74 1.92 -5.87 -28.72
CA ASP A 74 1.61 -7.00 -29.59
C ASP A 74 1.48 -6.51 -31.04
N GLU A 75 1.31 -7.42 -32.00
CA GLU A 75 1.01 -7.04 -33.38
C GLU A 75 -0.30 -6.23 -33.44
N GLY A 76 -0.25 -5.03 -34.03
CA GLY A 76 -1.38 -4.12 -34.19
C GLY A 76 -0.98 -2.64 -34.19
N GLU A 77 -1.92 -1.77 -34.53
CA GLU A 77 -1.73 -0.31 -34.39
C GLU A 77 -1.86 0.11 -32.92
N CYS A 78 -1.06 1.10 -32.50
CA CYS A 78 -1.15 1.71 -31.18
C CYS A 78 -1.52 3.18 -31.31
N HIS A 79 -2.46 3.66 -30.50
CA HIS A 79 -2.77 5.08 -30.44
C HIS A 79 -1.75 5.84 -29.55
N PRO A 80 -1.39 7.09 -29.89
CA PRO A 80 -0.39 7.86 -29.16
C PRO A 80 -0.92 8.51 -27.86
N TYR A 81 -2.20 8.37 -27.56
CA TYR A 81 -2.88 9.04 -26.43
C TYR A 81 -2.93 8.20 -25.14
N SER A 82 -2.03 7.24 -24.97
CA SER A 82 -2.01 6.33 -23.83
C SER A 82 -1.39 6.97 -22.58
N ILE A 83 -1.61 6.37 -21.41
CA ILE A 83 -0.98 6.84 -20.15
C ILE A 83 0.55 6.73 -20.24
N ILE A 84 1.07 5.71 -20.93
CA ILE A 84 2.52 5.54 -21.10
C ILE A 84 3.10 6.56 -22.08
N GLU A 85 2.36 7.04 -23.07
CA GLU A 85 2.82 8.04 -24.04
C GLU A 85 2.62 9.49 -23.57
N CYS A 86 1.68 9.76 -22.64
CA CYS A 86 1.41 11.12 -22.16
C CYS A 86 2.58 11.74 -21.37
N GLU A 87 2.57 13.05 -21.13
CA GLU A 87 3.62 13.69 -20.32
C GLU A 87 3.64 13.16 -18.88
N ALA A 88 4.83 13.06 -18.28
CA ALA A 88 5.01 12.62 -16.89
C ALA A 88 4.68 13.73 -15.87
N THR A 89 3.50 14.33 -16.04
CA THR A 89 2.96 15.42 -15.21
C THR A 89 1.63 15.02 -14.60
N ARG A 90 1.33 15.58 -13.42
CA ARG A 90 0.07 15.32 -12.70
C ARG A 90 -1.15 15.68 -13.55
N ASP A 91 -1.12 16.84 -14.19
CA ASP A 91 -2.26 17.37 -14.96
C ASP A 91 -2.58 16.50 -16.18
N ALA A 92 -1.55 16.05 -16.92
CA ALA A 92 -1.75 15.18 -18.08
C ALA A 92 -2.36 13.83 -17.68
N ILE A 93 -1.85 13.21 -16.60
CA ILE A 93 -2.30 11.90 -16.14
C ILE A 93 -3.67 11.98 -15.45
N LEU A 94 -3.98 13.10 -14.79
CA LEU A 94 -5.29 13.33 -14.15
C LEU A 94 -6.44 13.23 -15.16
N LEU A 95 -6.24 13.68 -16.40
CA LEU A 95 -7.25 13.54 -17.46
C LEU A 95 -7.63 12.07 -17.69
N SER A 96 -6.63 11.18 -17.74
CA SER A 96 -6.84 9.73 -17.86
C SER A 96 -7.55 9.13 -16.64
N VAL A 97 -7.25 9.61 -15.43
CA VAL A 97 -7.93 9.16 -14.20
C VAL A 97 -9.41 9.57 -14.20
N ILE A 98 -9.72 10.80 -14.59
CA ILE A 98 -11.10 11.31 -14.71
C ILE A 98 -11.86 10.52 -15.77
N TYR A 99 -11.22 10.27 -16.92
CA TYR A 99 -11.76 9.44 -18.00
C TYR A 99 -12.10 8.02 -17.51
N ILE A 100 -11.15 7.32 -16.87
CA ILE A 100 -11.38 5.99 -16.32
C ILE A 100 -12.50 6.02 -15.27
N GLN A 101 -12.54 7.05 -14.42
CA GLN A 101 -13.60 7.21 -13.43
C GLN A 101 -14.98 7.31 -14.09
N LYS A 102 -15.09 8.06 -15.20
CA LYS A 102 -16.33 8.17 -15.98
C LYS A 102 -16.76 6.82 -16.56
N ILE A 103 -15.83 6.07 -17.14
CA ILE A 103 -16.10 4.72 -17.66
C ILE A 103 -16.57 3.79 -16.54
N LEU A 104 -15.88 3.78 -15.39
CA LEU A 104 -16.22 2.92 -14.25
C LEU A 104 -17.55 3.28 -13.60
N ARG A 105 -17.97 4.56 -13.60
CA ARG A 105 -19.31 4.95 -13.11
C ARG A 105 -20.43 4.36 -13.98
N ARG A 106 -20.20 4.23 -15.29
CA ARG A 106 -21.16 3.62 -16.23
C ARG A 106 -21.06 2.10 -16.28
N ARG A 107 -19.86 1.56 -16.09
CA ARG A 107 -19.54 0.12 -16.20
C ARG A 107 -18.76 -0.33 -14.95
N PRO A 108 -19.39 -0.37 -13.75
CA PRO A 108 -18.69 -0.64 -12.49
C PRO A 108 -18.05 -2.03 -12.43
N PHE A 109 -18.56 -3.00 -13.21
CA PHE A 109 -17.98 -4.34 -13.30
C PHE A 109 -16.53 -4.35 -13.84
N LEU A 110 -16.11 -3.28 -14.54
CA LEU A 110 -14.75 -3.14 -15.07
C LEU A 110 -13.70 -2.85 -13.99
N ILE A 111 -14.09 -2.53 -12.75
CA ILE A 111 -13.12 -2.26 -11.67
C ILE A 111 -12.17 -3.44 -11.45
N LYS A 112 -12.65 -4.67 -11.61
CA LYS A 112 -11.82 -5.86 -11.44
C LYS A 112 -10.78 -5.98 -12.56
N ASN A 113 -11.15 -5.61 -13.78
CA ASN A 113 -10.21 -5.58 -14.91
C ASN A 113 -9.14 -4.50 -14.70
N LEU A 114 -9.51 -3.31 -14.23
CA LEU A 114 -8.53 -2.27 -13.88
C LEU A 114 -7.57 -2.76 -12.80
N GLU A 115 -8.08 -3.38 -11.72
CA GLU A 115 -7.27 -3.99 -10.67
C GLU A 115 -6.28 -5.01 -11.25
N ASN A 116 -6.73 -5.89 -12.15
CA ASN A 116 -5.89 -6.90 -12.79
C ASN A 116 -4.76 -6.25 -13.61
N VAL A 117 -5.09 -5.26 -14.44
CA VAL A 117 -4.10 -4.57 -15.28
C VAL A 117 -3.09 -3.82 -14.42
N MET A 118 -3.54 -3.04 -13.42
CA MET A 118 -2.64 -2.35 -12.49
C MET A 118 -1.70 -3.33 -11.77
N ARG A 119 -2.22 -4.47 -11.32
CA ARG A 119 -1.40 -5.51 -10.70
C ARG A 119 -0.30 -6.02 -11.64
N ARG A 120 -0.64 -6.25 -12.92
CA ARG A 120 0.34 -6.67 -13.94
C ARG A 120 1.38 -5.58 -14.22
N LEU A 121 0.95 -4.32 -14.34
CA LEU A 121 1.85 -3.18 -14.57
C LEU A 121 2.87 -3.06 -13.44
N LEU A 122 2.41 -3.08 -12.18
CA LEU A 122 3.28 -2.95 -11.01
C LEU A 122 4.16 -4.19 -10.77
N GLN A 123 3.69 -5.37 -11.18
CA GLN A 123 4.50 -6.59 -11.17
C GLN A 123 5.68 -6.52 -12.16
N SER A 124 5.54 -5.73 -13.22
CA SER A 124 6.50 -5.66 -14.34
C SER A 124 7.24 -4.32 -14.40
N LEU A 125 7.41 -3.62 -13.26
CA LEU A 125 8.15 -2.35 -13.16
C LEU A 125 9.56 -2.39 -13.76
N GLU A 126 10.19 -3.57 -13.80
CA GLU A 126 11.51 -3.75 -14.40
C GLU A 126 11.55 -3.64 -15.92
N LEU A 127 10.39 -3.77 -16.58
CA LEU A 127 10.27 -3.67 -18.04
C LEU A 127 10.03 -2.23 -18.52
N PHE A 128 9.68 -1.33 -17.60
CA PHE A 128 9.45 0.08 -17.91
C PHE A 128 10.74 0.89 -17.81
N GLU A 129 10.81 1.99 -18.54
CA GLU A 129 11.82 3.02 -18.36
C GLU A 129 11.54 3.87 -17.11
N GLU A 130 12.50 4.69 -16.71
CA GLU A 130 12.35 5.55 -15.53
C GLU A 130 11.17 6.52 -15.65
N ASN A 131 11.03 7.14 -16.82
CA ASN A 131 9.94 8.08 -17.09
C ASN A 131 8.56 7.39 -17.06
N GLU A 132 8.46 6.17 -17.59
CA GLU A 132 7.22 5.39 -17.59
C GLU A 132 6.84 4.93 -16.18
N ARG A 133 7.80 4.47 -15.37
CA ARG A 133 7.57 4.16 -13.95
C ARG A 133 7.05 5.37 -13.19
N LYS A 134 7.56 6.56 -13.47
CA LYS A 134 7.08 7.81 -12.87
C LYS A 134 5.62 8.09 -13.25
N LYS A 135 5.24 7.90 -14.52
CA LYS A 135 3.84 8.03 -14.98
C LYS A 135 2.91 7.05 -14.24
N LEU A 136 3.34 5.80 -14.06
CA LEU A 136 2.58 4.81 -13.29
C LEU A 136 2.46 5.17 -11.80
N ALA A 137 3.50 5.74 -11.20
CA ALA A 137 3.47 6.21 -9.81
C ALA A 137 2.47 7.36 -9.64
N ILE A 138 2.51 8.38 -10.52
CA ILE A 138 1.55 9.50 -10.55
C ILE A 138 0.12 8.97 -10.78
N PHE A 139 -0.08 8.10 -11.76
CA PHE A 139 -1.40 7.51 -12.02
C PHE A 139 -1.93 6.79 -10.77
N THR A 140 -1.09 5.99 -10.12
CA THR A 140 -1.49 5.22 -8.94
C THR A 140 -1.83 6.14 -7.76
N ALA A 141 -1.07 7.22 -7.57
CA ALA A 141 -1.33 8.24 -6.55
C ALA A 141 -2.67 8.95 -6.80
N LEU A 142 -2.91 9.42 -8.02
CA LEU A 142 -4.16 10.05 -8.42
C LEU A 142 -5.35 9.08 -8.33
N ALA A 143 -5.18 7.81 -8.73
CA ALA A 143 -6.24 6.81 -8.63
C ALA A 143 -6.71 6.61 -7.18
N PHE A 144 -5.79 6.57 -6.20
CA PHE A 144 -6.17 6.46 -4.79
C PHE A 144 -6.68 7.78 -4.20
N SER A 145 -6.06 8.91 -4.55
CA SER A 145 -6.50 10.23 -4.09
C SER A 145 -7.93 10.54 -4.54
N GLN A 146 -8.25 10.25 -5.80
CA GLN A 146 -9.59 10.42 -6.37
C GLN A 146 -10.57 9.30 -5.97
N LYS A 147 -10.12 8.37 -5.11
CA LYS A 147 -10.89 7.21 -4.63
C LYS A 147 -11.54 6.43 -5.78
N LEU A 148 -10.77 6.17 -6.83
CA LEU A 148 -11.22 5.64 -8.12
C LEU A 148 -12.07 4.36 -7.95
N SER A 149 -13.39 4.55 -7.90
CA SER A 149 -14.44 3.54 -7.77
C SER A 149 -14.15 2.39 -6.78
N GLY A 150 -13.45 2.68 -5.67
CA GLY A 150 -13.15 1.68 -4.64
C GLY A 150 -12.06 0.67 -5.01
N LEU A 151 -11.13 1.03 -5.90
CA LEU A 151 -9.96 0.21 -6.23
C LEU A 151 -9.26 -0.29 -4.93
N PRO A 152 -9.00 -1.61 -4.76
CA PRO A 152 -8.48 -2.14 -3.51
C PRO A 152 -6.98 -1.84 -3.37
N PRO A 153 -6.53 -1.12 -2.34
CA PRO A 153 -5.11 -0.81 -2.17
C PRO A 153 -4.24 -2.06 -1.97
N GLU A 154 -4.74 -3.04 -1.20
CA GLU A 154 -4.01 -4.27 -0.89
C GLU A 154 -3.58 -5.01 -2.16
N THR A 155 -4.49 -5.17 -3.11
CA THR A 155 -4.24 -5.94 -4.34
C THR A 155 -3.34 -5.21 -5.32
N VAL A 156 -3.38 -3.88 -5.33
CA VAL A 156 -2.55 -3.03 -6.18
C VAL A 156 -1.13 -2.94 -5.64
N PHE A 157 -0.94 -2.84 -4.32
CA PHE A 157 0.40 -2.72 -3.74
C PHE A 157 1.10 -4.06 -3.54
N GLN A 158 0.38 -5.17 -3.39
CA GLN A 158 0.96 -6.52 -3.21
C GLN A 158 2.10 -6.87 -4.19
N PRO A 159 2.03 -6.55 -5.50
CA PRO A 159 3.11 -6.85 -6.45
C PRO A 159 4.44 -6.15 -6.16
N LEU A 160 4.41 -5.02 -5.44
CA LEU A 160 5.60 -4.24 -5.11
C LEU A 160 6.48 -4.92 -4.05
N LEU A 161 5.93 -5.89 -3.31
CA LEU A 161 6.68 -6.62 -2.28
C LEU A 161 7.53 -7.78 -2.84
N LYS A 162 7.66 -7.90 -4.17
CA LYS A 162 8.50 -8.95 -4.77
C LYS A 162 9.99 -8.65 -4.62
N ASP A 163 10.73 -9.64 -4.10
CA ASP A 163 12.16 -9.52 -3.78
C ASP A 163 13.03 -9.01 -4.94
N ASN A 164 12.74 -9.41 -6.18
CA ASN A 164 13.52 -8.99 -7.35
C ASN A 164 13.40 -7.48 -7.63
N LEU A 165 12.18 -6.92 -7.51
CA LEU A 165 11.94 -5.49 -7.74
C LEU A 165 12.53 -4.65 -6.60
N VAL A 166 12.42 -5.14 -5.37
CA VAL A 166 12.99 -4.52 -4.17
C VAL A 166 14.52 -4.49 -4.25
N ALA A 167 15.15 -5.62 -4.62
CA ALA A 167 16.61 -5.71 -4.73
C ALA A 167 17.19 -4.72 -5.76
N LYS A 168 16.47 -4.48 -6.85
CA LYS A 168 16.84 -3.50 -7.89
C LYS A 168 16.56 -2.04 -7.50
N GLY A 169 15.92 -1.79 -6.35
CA GLY A 169 15.55 -0.44 -5.90
C GLY A 169 14.38 0.19 -6.67
N LEU A 170 13.72 -0.56 -7.55
CA LEU A 170 12.62 -0.06 -8.37
C LEU A 170 11.39 0.30 -7.53
N VAL A 171 11.12 -0.51 -6.50
CA VAL A 171 10.01 -0.31 -5.57
C VAL A 171 10.19 0.98 -4.78
N LEU A 172 11.40 1.21 -4.24
CA LEU A 172 11.72 2.43 -3.50
C LEU A 172 11.53 3.67 -4.37
N SER A 173 12.03 3.64 -5.62
CA SER A 173 11.85 4.74 -6.58
C SER A 173 10.37 5.00 -6.84
N PHE A 174 9.61 3.96 -7.19
CA PHE A 174 8.18 4.06 -7.47
C PHE A 174 7.39 4.62 -6.27
N MET A 175 7.62 4.07 -5.07
CA MET A 175 6.91 4.52 -3.86
C MET A 175 7.27 5.95 -3.49
N THR A 176 8.49 6.41 -3.77
CA THR A 176 8.89 7.80 -3.52
C THR A 176 8.11 8.76 -4.40
N ASP A 177 8.00 8.49 -5.70
CA ASP A 177 7.22 9.30 -6.63
C ASP A 177 5.73 9.25 -6.29
N PHE A 178 5.23 8.06 -5.93
CA PHE A 178 3.85 7.88 -5.47
C PHE A 178 3.55 8.73 -4.22
N PHE A 179 4.41 8.72 -3.19
CA PHE A 179 4.20 9.52 -1.98
C PHE A 179 4.22 11.00 -2.26
N LYS A 180 5.19 11.47 -3.06
CA LYS A 180 5.28 12.88 -3.45
C LYS A 180 3.98 13.34 -4.12
N ASP A 181 3.51 12.58 -5.09
CA ASP A 181 2.33 12.94 -5.86
C ASP A 181 1.03 12.77 -5.05
N TYR A 182 0.95 11.76 -4.17
CA TYR A 182 -0.22 11.57 -3.31
C TYR A 182 -0.36 12.70 -2.28
N LEU A 183 0.75 13.16 -1.69
CA LEU A 183 0.75 14.20 -0.65
C LEU A 183 0.55 15.63 -1.18
N VAL A 184 0.41 15.82 -2.50
CA VAL A 184 0.02 17.12 -3.08
C VAL A 184 -1.38 17.54 -2.60
N ASP A 185 -2.34 16.61 -2.64
CA ASP A 185 -3.75 16.88 -2.35
C ASP A 185 -4.27 16.15 -1.09
N ASN A 186 -3.46 15.30 -0.47
CA ASN A 186 -3.88 14.48 0.67
C ASN A 186 -2.95 14.68 1.86
N SER A 187 -3.49 14.51 3.06
CA SER A 187 -2.69 14.59 4.29
C SER A 187 -1.82 13.35 4.48
N LEU A 188 -0.83 13.44 5.38
CA LEU A 188 -0.07 12.28 5.83
C LEU A 188 -0.98 11.23 6.47
N ASP A 189 -1.97 11.64 7.26
CA ASP A 189 -2.92 10.71 7.88
C ASP A 189 -3.72 9.92 6.85
N ASP A 190 -4.13 10.57 5.75
CA ASP A 190 -4.78 9.90 4.62
C ASP A 190 -3.83 8.89 3.95
N LEU A 191 -2.56 9.24 3.80
CA LEU A 191 -1.54 8.33 3.26
C LEU A 191 -1.36 7.11 4.18
N ILE A 192 -1.18 7.31 5.48
CA ILE A 192 -1.05 6.22 6.45
C ILE A 192 -2.30 5.33 6.45
N SER A 193 -3.50 5.92 6.39
CA SER A 193 -4.75 5.17 6.27
C SER A 193 -4.81 4.32 5.00
N LEU A 194 -4.35 4.88 3.86
CA LEU A 194 -4.24 4.15 2.60
C LEU A 194 -3.25 2.99 2.71
N LEU A 195 -2.07 3.20 3.28
CA LEU A 195 -1.04 2.18 3.46
C LEU A 195 -1.50 1.05 4.39
N LYS A 196 -2.27 1.38 5.44
CA LYS A 196 -2.90 0.39 6.34
C LYS A 196 -3.92 -0.47 5.59
N ARG A 197 -4.79 0.15 4.78
CA ARG A 197 -5.71 -0.57 3.89
C ARG A 197 -4.98 -1.38 2.83
N GLY A 198 -3.78 -0.95 2.45
CA GLY A 198 -2.85 -1.67 1.57
C GLY A 198 -2.11 -2.82 2.25
N LYS A 199 -2.15 -2.92 3.59
CA LYS A 199 -1.33 -3.83 4.40
C LYS A 199 0.17 -3.72 4.11
N ILE A 200 0.64 -2.50 3.87
CA ILE A 200 2.06 -2.21 3.56
C ILE A 200 2.67 -1.14 4.48
N GLU A 201 1.90 -0.63 5.43
CA GLU A 201 2.35 0.41 6.37
C GLU A 201 3.41 -0.09 7.37
N ASP A 202 3.33 -1.38 7.76
CA ASP A 202 4.37 -2.04 8.55
C ASP A 202 5.61 -2.41 7.73
N ASP A 203 5.49 -2.42 6.39
CA ASP A 203 6.51 -2.89 5.47
C ASP A 203 7.29 -1.74 4.79
N LEU A 204 7.17 -0.51 5.30
CA LEU A 204 7.84 0.67 4.71
C LEU A 204 9.36 0.48 4.53
N LEU A 205 10.02 -0.18 5.49
CA LEU A 205 11.45 -0.52 5.37
C LEU A 205 11.71 -1.63 4.33
N GLN A 206 10.74 -2.48 4.04
CA GLN A 206 10.89 -3.58 3.07
C GLN A 206 10.96 -3.08 1.62
N PHE A 207 10.54 -1.85 1.33
CA PHE A 207 10.71 -1.22 0.01
C PHE A 207 12.18 -0.97 -0.33
N PHE A 208 13.04 -0.87 0.69
CA PHE A 208 14.48 -0.71 0.50
C PHE A 208 15.12 -2.05 0.13
N PRO A 209 16.14 -2.03 -0.75
CA PRO A 209 17.02 -3.18 -0.93
C PRO A 209 17.54 -3.67 0.43
N SER A 210 17.72 -4.98 0.59
CA SER A 210 18.08 -5.60 1.88
C SER A 210 19.30 -4.98 2.55
N THR A 211 20.28 -4.52 1.76
CA THR A 211 21.50 -3.85 2.22
C THR A 211 21.29 -2.45 2.79
N LYS A 212 20.11 -1.85 2.60
CA LYS A 212 19.78 -0.47 2.99
C LYS A 212 18.60 -0.38 3.98
N ARG A 213 18.15 -1.51 4.55
CA ARG A 213 17.03 -1.54 5.50
C ARG A 213 17.49 -1.09 6.88
N SER A 214 17.55 0.23 7.09
CA SER A 214 17.87 0.85 8.37
C SER A 214 17.06 2.14 8.57
N ALA A 215 16.89 2.55 9.83
CA ALA A 215 16.20 3.79 10.15
C ALA A 215 16.93 5.02 9.58
N GLU A 216 18.27 4.97 9.58
CA GLU A 216 19.14 6.01 9.05
C GLU A 216 18.97 6.15 7.54
N CYS A 217 19.01 5.03 6.79
CA CYS A 217 18.79 5.05 5.34
C CYS A 217 17.37 5.53 4.98
N PHE A 218 16.37 5.16 5.78
CA PHE A 218 14.99 5.63 5.61
C PHE A 218 14.91 7.15 5.76
N SER A 219 15.44 7.68 6.87
CA SER A 219 15.45 9.12 7.17
C SER A 219 16.21 9.91 6.12
N GLU A 220 17.38 9.43 5.70
CA GLU A 220 18.20 10.08 4.68
C GLU A 220 17.49 10.15 3.32
N HIS A 221 16.95 9.01 2.85
CA HIS A 221 16.29 8.93 1.54
C HIS A 221 15.05 9.82 1.47
N PHE A 222 14.14 9.71 2.44
CA PHE A 222 12.88 10.45 2.40
C PHE A 222 13.04 11.92 2.74
N SER A 223 14.00 12.31 3.60
CA SER A 223 14.36 13.72 3.80
C SER A 223 14.90 14.35 2.52
N LYS A 224 15.79 13.66 1.79
CA LYS A 224 16.28 14.11 0.46
C LYS A 224 15.15 14.22 -0.56
N ALA A 225 14.14 13.37 -0.45
CA ALA A 225 12.96 13.40 -1.28
C ALA A 225 11.93 14.48 -0.87
N GLY A 226 12.17 15.25 0.19
CA GLY A 226 11.23 16.27 0.71
C GLY A 226 10.06 15.70 1.50
N LEU A 227 10.12 14.43 1.89
CA LEU A 227 9.08 13.70 2.61
C LEU A 227 9.37 13.67 4.13
N VAL A 228 9.76 14.80 4.70
CA VAL A 228 10.11 14.94 6.13
C VAL A 228 8.98 14.48 7.07
N PRO A 229 7.69 14.80 6.82
CA PRO A 229 6.61 14.31 7.68
C PRO A 229 6.53 12.78 7.75
N LEU A 230 6.88 12.07 6.67
CA LEU A 230 6.92 10.61 6.65
C LEU A 230 8.09 10.07 7.49
N VAL A 231 9.22 10.78 7.52
CA VAL A 231 10.38 10.46 8.37
C VAL A 231 10.01 10.58 9.84
N GLU A 232 9.44 11.72 10.25
CA GLU A 232 8.99 11.96 11.62
C GLU A 232 7.97 10.91 12.08
N TYR A 233 7.02 10.55 11.20
CA TYR A 233 6.07 9.47 11.45
C TYR A 233 6.77 8.14 11.71
N ASN A 234 7.72 7.76 10.87
CA ASN A 234 8.43 6.49 11.00
C ASN A 234 9.30 6.46 12.27
N GLU A 235 9.97 7.56 12.62
CA GLU A 235 10.74 7.68 13.86
C GLU A 235 9.85 7.51 15.09
N LYS A 236 8.68 8.18 15.11
CA LYS A 236 7.68 8.04 16.17
C LYS A 236 7.16 6.60 16.25
N LYS A 237 6.84 5.99 15.12
CA LYS A 237 6.37 4.60 15.07
C LYS A 237 7.42 3.63 15.61
N ILE A 238 8.68 3.75 15.19
CA ILE A 238 9.78 2.93 15.71
C ILE A 238 9.95 3.12 17.21
N PHE A 239 9.85 4.35 17.70
CA PHE A 239 9.90 4.64 19.13
C PHE A 239 8.76 3.97 19.90
N GLU A 240 7.51 4.08 19.41
CA GLU A 240 6.34 3.42 20.01
C GLU A 240 6.47 1.89 20.02
N VAL A 241 7.02 1.29 18.96
CA VAL A 241 7.30 -0.16 18.91
C VAL A 241 8.32 -0.54 19.99
N LYS A 242 9.42 0.20 20.12
CA LYS A 242 10.44 -0.04 21.17
C LYS A 242 9.86 0.05 22.58
N LEU A 243 8.99 1.04 22.85
CA LEU A 243 8.27 1.15 24.12
C LEU A 243 7.38 -0.08 24.38
N LYS A 244 6.64 -0.53 23.37
CA LYS A 244 5.76 -1.71 23.48
C LYS A 244 6.55 -3.00 23.70
N GLU A 245 7.66 -3.19 23.02
CA GLU A 245 8.55 -4.33 23.22
C GLU A 245 9.17 -4.32 24.62
N MET A 246 9.59 -3.17 25.12
CA MET A 246 10.09 -3.02 26.50
C MET A 246 9.00 -3.39 27.51
N LYS A 247 7.79 -2.84 27.35
CA LYS A 247 6.65 -3.19 28.21
C LYS A 247 6.41 -4.70 28.21
N SER A 248 6.33 -5.32 27.02
CA SER A 248 6.12 -6.76 26.89
C SER A 248 7.22 -7.58 27.56
N ALA A 249 8.50 -7.24 27.36
CA ALA A 249 9.62 -7.96 27.95
C ALA A 249 9.60 -7.91 29.48
N LEU A 250 9.30 -6.73 30.05
CA LEU A 250 9.20 -6.56 31.50
C LEU A 250 7.99 -7.28 32.08
N THR A 251 6.84 -7.25 31.39
CA THR A 251 5.67 -8.03 31.80
C THR A 251 5.99 -9.52 31.86
N THR A 252 6.68 -10.07 30.85
CA THR A 252 7.12 -11.47 30.85
C THR A 252 8.02 -11.78 32.04
N GLN A 253 9.06 -10.97 32.28
CA GLN A 253 9.98 -11.19 33.41
C GLN A 253 9.29 -11.15 34.78
N ILE A 254 8.29 -10.28 34.96
CA ILE A 254 7.52 -10.24 36.22
C ILE A 254 6.64 -11.48 36.37
N VAL A 255 6.00 -11.95 35.29
CA VAL A 255 5.16 -13.15 35.31
C VAL A 255 6.00 -14.40 35.58
N GLU A 256 7.23 -14.45 35.07
CA GLU A 256 8.18 -15.55 35.26
C GLU A 256 8.93 -15.47 36.60
N GLU A 257 8.64 -14.47 37.44
CA GLU A 257 9.33 -14.20 38.70
C GLU A 257 10.86 -14.15 38.54
N SER A 258 11.34 -13.61 37.41
CA SER A 258 12.77 -13.45 37.12
C SER A 258 13.48 -12.66 38.22
N ASP A 259 14.78 -12.93 38.39
CA ASP A 259 15.55 -12.23 39.42
C ASP A 259 15.58 -10.72 39.15
N MET A 260 15.44 -9.95 40.22
CA MET A 260 15.31 -8.50 40.13
C MET A 260 16.55 -7.83 39.52
N SER A 261 17.74 -8.42 39.69
CA SER A 261 18.96 -7.91 39.07
C SER A 261 18.93 -8.04 37.55
N GLU A 262 18.36 -9.12 37.02
CA GLU A 262 18.18 -9.37 35.58
C GLU A 262 17.15 -8.41 34.97
N VAL A 263 16.07 -8.12 35.71
CA VAL A 263 15.06 -7.12 35.30
C VAL A 263 15.68 -5.73 35.17
N ILE A 264 16.47 -5.32 36.19
CA ILE A 264 17.15 -4.02 36.19
C ILE A 264 18.17 -3.93 35.05
N GLU A 265 18.94 -4.98 34.81
CA GLU A 265 19.92 -5.01 33.72
C GLU A 265 19.22 -4.90 32.36
N THR A 266 18.09 -5.61 32.18
CA THR A 266 17.26 -5.53 30.98
C THR A 266 16.75 -4.10 30.74
N VAL A 267 16.22 -3.44 31.77
CA VAL A 267 15.78 -2.03 31.69
C VAL A 267 16.95 -1.13 31.29
N LYS A 268 18.08 -1.20 32.00
CA LYS A 268 19.25 -0.35 31.73
C LYS A 268 19.76 -0.51 30.30
N GLN A 269 19.84 -1.75 29.82
CA GLN A 269 20.28 -2.03 28.46
C GLN A 269 19.30 -1.46 27.42
N ARG A 270 18.00 -1.68 27.59
CA ARG A 270 16.95 -1.18 26.68
C ARG A 270 16.87 0.34 26.67
N VAL A 271 16.99 1.00 27.83
CA VAL A 271 17.01 2.47 27.95
C VAL A 271 18.20 3.05 27.19
N LYS A 272 19.38 2.44 27.33
CA LYS A 272 20.60 2.86 26.65
C LYS A 272 20.50 2.68 25.13
N ASP A 273 20.00 1.53 24.67
CA ASP A 273 19.92 1.20 23.24
C ASP A 273 18.85 2.00 22.50
N ALA A 274 17.72 2.26 23.15
CA ALA A 274 16.60 2.99 22.56
C ALA A 274 16.61 4.49 22.88
N LYS A 275 17.55 4.98 23.71
CA LYS A 275 17.63 6.36 24.21
C LYS A 275 16.29 6.85 24.76
N LEU A 276 15.64 6.02 25.58
CA LEU A 276 14.31 6.32 26.10
C LEU A 276 14.38 7.46 27.12
N PRO A 277 13.49 8.46 27.04
CA PRO A 277 13.37 9.48 28.06
C PRO A 277 12.95 8.88 29.40
N ASP A 278 13.50 9.37 30.51
CA ASP A 278 13.20 8.87 31.85
C ASP A 278 11.70 8.84 32.15
N ILE A 279 10.95 9.85 31.70
CA ILE A 279 9.50 9.92 31.89
C ILE A 279 8.76 8.73 31.26
N GLU A 280 9.22 8.24 30.11
CA GLU A 280 8.64 7.08 29.42
C GLU A 280 9.00 5.78 30.12
N VAL A 281 10.23 5.70 30.65
CA VAL A 281 10.69 4.55 31.44
C VAL A 281 9.85 4.40 32.70
N ILE A 282 9.62 5.50 33.43
CA ILE A 282 8.79 5.52 34.65
C ILE A 282 7.36 5.10 34.31
N ARG A 283 6.80 5.62 33.21
CA ARG A 283 5.46 5.27 32.76
C ARG A 283 5.33 3.77 32.46
N ILE A 284 6.30 3.20 31.73
CA ILE A 284 6.30 1.76 31.43
C ILE A 284 6.42 0.93 32.70
N LEU A 285 7.34 1.27 33.60
CA LEU A 285 7.51 0.53 34.85
C LEU A 285 6.23 0.54 35.68
N TRP A 286 5.60 1.70 35.82
CA TRP A 286 4.31 1.83 36.50
C TRP A 286 3.23 0.96 35.86
N ASP A 287 3.06 1.07 34.55
CA ASP A 287 2.10 0.27 33.78
C ASP A 287 2.30 -1.23 34.02
N VAL A 288 3.54 -1.70 33.92
CA VAL A 288 3.90 -3.12 34.07
C VAL A 288 3.62 -3.62 35.49
N ILE A 289 3.93 -2.82 36.52
CA ILE A 289 3.64 -3.17 37.92
C ILE A 289 2.13 -3.25 38.14
N MET A 290 1.38 -2.28 37.61
CA MET A 290 -0.07 -2.19 37.80
C MET A 290 -0.82 -3.29 37.02
N ASP A 291 -0.32 -3.68 35.86
CA ASP A 291 -0.83 -4.81 35.06
C ASP A 291 -0.59 -6.16 35.78
N ALA A 292 0.46 -6.27 36.60
CA ALA A 292 0.75 -7.47 37.40
C ALA A 292 -0.12 -7.60 38.66
N VAL A 293 -0.89 -6.57 39.03
CA VAL A 293 -1.82 -6.63 40.16
C VAL A 293 -3.08 -7.40 39.75
N GLN A 294 -3.47 -8.41 40.51
CA GLN A 294 -4.77 -9.08 40.29
C GLN A 294 -5.94 -8.21 40.75
N TRP A 295 -6.69 -7.65 39.79
CA TRP A 295 -7.88 -6.82 40.04
C TRP A 295 -9.20 -7.62 40.19
N SER A 296 -9.14 -8.95 40.26
CA SER A 296 -10.29 -9.86 40.18
C SER A 296 -11.19 -9.91 41.43
N GLY A 297 -10.83 -9.23 42.52
CA GLY A 297 -11.62 -9.20 43.74
C GLY A 297 -12.85 -8.29 43.63
N LYS A 298 -14.06 -8.81 43.95
CA LYS A 298 -15.28 -8.00 44.17
C LYS A 298 -15.13 -6.96 45.30
N ASN A 299 -14.06 -7.05 46.07
CA ASN A 299 -13.80 -6.23 47.24
C ASN A 299 -12.70 -5.19 46.94
N GLN A 300 -13.14 -3.96 46.71
CA GLN A 300 -12.29 -2.83 46.28
C GLN A 300 -11.11 -2.57 47.24
N GLN A 301 -11.29 -2.88 48.53
CA GLN A 301 -10.28 -2.71 49.57
C GLN A 301 -9.18 -3.79 49.53
N GLN A 302 -9.48 -5.01 49.08
CA GLN A 302 -8.46 -6.04 48.83
C GLN A 302 -7.61 -5.69 47.62
N ASN A 303 -8.23 -5.22 46.53
CA ASN A 303 -7.50 -4.78 45.34
C ASN A 303 -6.55 -3.60 45.67
N ALA A 304 -7.04 -2.62 46.44
CA ALA A 304 -6.22 -1.49 46.91
C ALA A 304 -5.03 -1.93 47.77
N ASN A 305 -5.23 -2.89 48.67
CA ASN A 305 -4.15 -3.45 49.51
C ASN A 305 -3.14 -4.29 48.71
N SER A 306 -3.59 -5.03 47.69
CA SER A 306 -2.71 -5.79 46.80
C SER A 306 -1.86 -4.85 45.93
N ALA A 307 -2.45 -3.81 45.34
CA ALA A 307 -1.72 -2.77 44.62
C ALA A 307 -0.71 -2.06 45.53
N LEU A 308 -1.13 -1.67 46.75
CA LEU A 308 -0.24 -1.07 47.75
C LEU A 308 0.92 -2.00 48.12
N ARG A 309 0.70 -3.30 48.32
CA ARG A 309 1.78 -4.26 48.60
C ARG A 309 2.76 -4.35 47.44
N GLN A 310 2.28 -4.41 46.21
CA GLN A 310 3.11 -4.55 45.02
C GLN A 310 3.94 -3.27 44.78
N VAL A 311 3.31 -2.11 44.91
CA VAL A 311 3.97 -0.79 44.85
C VAL A 311 4.96 -0.61 46.00
N LEU A 312 4.63 -1.00 47.24
CA LEU A 312 5.54 -0.92 48.38
C LEU A 312 6.71 -1.90 48.26
N GLN A 313 6.48 -3.11 47.77
CA GLN A 313 7.53 -4.10 47.50
C GLN A 313 8.48 -3.61 46.41
N PHE A 314 7.95 -2.92 45.39
CA PHE A 314 8.74 -2.23 44.38
C PHE A 314 9.51 -1.06 45.01
N LEU A 315 8.83 -0.05 45.57
CA LEU A 315 9.44 1.16 46.14
C LEU A 315 10.46 0.87 47.25
N SER A 316 10.20 -0.09 48.15
CA SER A 316 11.14 -0.47 49.23
C SER A 316 12.42 -1.13 48.72
N ARG A 317 12.38 -1.74 47.52
CA ARG A 317 13.55 -2.31 46.84
C ARG A 317 14.19 -1.36 45.83
N HIS A 318 13.52 -0.27 45.45
CA HIS A 318 13.82 0.50 44.24
C HIS A 318 13.96 2.02 44.44
N LEU A 319 14.03 2.51 45.68
CA LEU A 319 14.35 3.91 45.96
C LEU A 319 15.74 4.35 45.42
N PHE A 320 16.59 3.39 45.01
CA PHE A 320 17.92 3.62 44.42
C PHE A 320 17.94 3.62 42.88
N LEU A 321 16.80 3.48 42.20
CA LEU A 321 16.69 3.55 40.74
C LEU A 321 16.47 4.98 40.20
N PHE A 322 16.32 5.97 41.10
CA PHE A 322 16.21 7.40 40.79
C PHE A 322 17.46 8.16 41.22
#